data_AF-A0A1F9B9A2-F1
#
_entry.id   AF-A0A1F9B9A2-F1
#
_cell.length_a   1.000
_cell.length_b   1.000
_cell.length_c   1.000
_cell.angle_alpha   90.00
_cell.angle_beta   90.00
_cell.angle_gamma   90.00
#
_symmetry.space_group_name_H-M   'P 1'
#
loop_
_entity.id
_entity.type
_entity.pdbx_description
1 polymer ?
#
loop_
_entity_poly.entity_id
_entity_poly.type
_entity_poly.pdbx_seq_one_letter_code
_entity_poly.pdbx_strand_id
1 'polypeptide(L)'
;MKAKTKNISIVLYKPKYAGNIGLVARAAKNMGISNIVVVGTADFEREAMQQRSTHLASDVLDQIQYFGSIEEARGSFNYIVGTTARLGKARGPFIAPHAVAKDIADIFDVSFEIFLGRK
;
A
#
# COMPACT_ATOMS: atom_id res chain seq x y z
N MET A 1 17.51 -7.64 -12.60
CA MET A 1 16.67 -8.36 -11.61
C MET A 1 15.21 -8.15 -11.96
N LYS A 2 14.40 -9.22 -11.96
CA LYS A 2 12.95 -9.14 -12.16
C LYS A 2 12.30 -9.28 -10.77
N ALA A 3 11.69 -8.21 -10.27
CA ALA A 3 11.08 -8.23 -8.93
C ALA A 3 9.89 -9.20 -8.88
N LYS A 4 9.74 -9.94 -7.78
CA LYS A 4 8.59 -10.84 -7.54
C LYS A 4 7.38 -10.06 -7.03
N THR A 5 6.76 -9.28 -7.91
CA THR A 5 5.65 -8.36 -7.54
C THR A 5 4.42 -9.06 -6.96
N LYS A 6 4.23 -10.35 -7.24
CA LYS A 6 3.14 -11.17 -6.66
C LYS A 6 3.23 -11.35 -5.14
N ASN A 7 4.42 -11.15 -4.57
CA ASN A 7 4.67 -11.28 -3.13
C ASN A 7 4.84 -9.91 -2.47
N ILE A 8 4.39 -8.84 -3.13
CA ILE A 8 4.43 -7.48 -2.58
C ILE A 8 3.00 -7.05 -2.38
N SER A 9 2.72 -6.48 -1.20
CA SER A 9 1.42 -5.95 -0.85
C SER A 9 1.55 -4.47 -0.48
N ILE A 10 0.61 -3.65 -0.94
CA ILE A 10 0.55 -2.24 -0.52
C ILE A 10 -0.48 -2.14 0.59
N VAL A 11 -0.07 -1.65 1.75
CA VAL A 11 -0.94 -1.48 2.92
C VAL A 11 -1.31 -0.01 3.07
N LEU A 12 -2.60 0.29 3.05
CA LEU A 12 -3.13 1.61 3.33
C LEU A 12 -3.70 1.60 4.74
N TYR A 13 -2.95 2.17 5.69
CA TYR A 13 -3.39 2.28 7.07
C TYR A 13 -4.19 3.57 7.29
N LYS A 14 -5.47 3.41 7.64
CA LYS A 14 -6.46 4.43 7.93
C LYS A 14 -6.51 5.53 6.85
N PRO A 15 -6.73 5.18 5.56
CA PRO A 15 -6.83 6.20 4.52
C PRO A 15 -8.05 7.10 4.78
N LYS A 16 -7.86 8.41 4.62
CA LYS A 16 -8.90 9.42 4.88
C LYS A 16 -9.91 9.56 3.73
N TYR A 17 -9.46 9.30 2.50
CA TYR A 17 -10.24 9.57 1.29
C TYR A 17 -10.21 8.36 0.36
N ALA A 18 -11.39 7.93 -0.09
CA ALA A 18 -11.56 6.85 -1.07
C ALA A 18 -10.72 7.10 -2.35
N GLY A 19 -10.64 8.35 -2.81
CA GLY A 19 -9.83 8.72 -3.96
C GLY A 19 -8.33 8.39 -3.83
N ASN A 20 -7.78 8.37 -2.61
CA ASN A 20 -6.38 7.96 -2.38
C ASN A 20 -6.19 6.47 -2.63
N ILE A 21 -7.18 5.65 -2.27
CA ILE A 21 -7.17 4.20 -2.56
C ILE A 21 -7.16 4.00 -4.08
N GLY A 22 -7.97 4.76 -4.82
CA GLY A 22 -7.97 4.73 -6.28
C GLY A 22 -6.63 5.10 -6.91
N LEU A 23 -5.99 6.18 -6.44
CA LEU A 23 -4.66 6.59 -6.91
C LEU A 23 -3.60 5.51 -6.64
N VAL A 24 -3.65 4.88 -5.48
CA VAL A 24 -2.73 3.80 -5.11
C VAL A 24 -2.98 2.56 -5.96
N ALA A 25 -4.24 2.19 -6.21
CA ALA A 25 -4.58 1.08 -7.10
C ALA A 25 -4.03 1.29 -8.52
N ARG A 26 -4.13 2.51 -9.05
CA ARG A 26 -3.52 2.86 -10.34
C ARG A 26 -2.00 2.73 -10.31
N ALA A 27 -1.34 3.22 -9.26
CA ALA A 27 0.10 3.11 -9.13
C ALA A 27 0.55 1.63 -9.02
N ALA A 28 -0.15 0.84 -8.21
CA ALA A 28 0.09 -0.58 -8.03
C ALA A 28 0.00 -1.34 -9.37
N LYS A 29 -1.09 -1.11 -10.12
CA LYS A 29 -1.31 -1.67 -11.46
C LYS A 29 -0.15 -1.37 -12.40
N ASN A 30 0.28 -0.09 -12.46
CA ASN A 30 1.41 0.33 -13.29
C ASN A 30 2.74 -0.33 -12.88
N MET A 31 2.89 -0.68 -11.60
CA MET A 31 4.06 -1.37 -11.05
C MET A 31 3.93 -2.90 -11.10
N GLY A 32 2.84 -3.44 -11.63
CA GLY A 32 2.59 -4.88 -11.70
C GLY A 32 2.27 -5.52 -10.33
N ILE A 33 1.81 -4.72 -9.37
CA ILE A 33 1.39 -5.15 -8.03
C ILE A 33 -0.15 -5.18 -8.01
N SER A 34 -0.72 -6.32 -7.64
CA SER A 34 -2.17 -6.53 -7.54
C SER A 34 -2.67 -6.52 -6.10
N ASN A 35 -1.81 -6.86 -5.13
CA ASN A 35 -2.22 -7.06 -3.75
C ASN A 35 -2.26 -5.72 -3.01
N ILE A 36 -3.47 -5.30 -2.63
CA ILE A 36 -3.69 -4.08 -1.84
C ILE A 36 -4.52 -4.44 -0.63
N VAL A 37 -4.06 -3.96 0.52
CA VAL A 37 -4.69 -4.15 1.81
C VAL A 37 -5.04 -2.78 2.39
N VAL A 38 -6.29 -2.60 2.79
CA VAL A 38 -6.77 -1.39 3.46
C VAL A 38 -7.10 -1.74 4.90
N VAL A 39 -6.49 -1.04 5.85
CA VAL A 39 -6.69 -1.28 7.28
C VAL A 39 -7.34 -0.05 7.89
N GLY A 40 -8.53 -0.20 8.47
CA GLY A 40 -9.27 0.90 9.10
C GLY A 40 -10.75 0.89 8.71
N THR A 41 -11.40 2.06 8.77
CA THR A 41 -12.83 2.19 8.44
C THR A 41 -13.07 1.79 6.99
N ALA A 42 -14.01 0.88 6.74
CA ALA A 42 -14.28 0.30 5.42
C ALA A 42 -15.33 1.07 4.59
N ASP A 43 -15.90 2.16 5.12
CA ASP A 43 -16.90 2.97 4.43
C ASP A 43 -16.26 3.91 3.40
N PHE A 44 -15.73 3.34 2.32
CA PHE A 44 -15.23 4.08 1.17
C PHE A 44 -16.20 3.98 0.01
N GLU A 45 -16.62 5.14 -0.52
CA GLU A 45 -17.43 5.18 -1.72
C GLU A 45 -16.66 4.63 -2.92
N ARG A 46 -17.14 3.52 -3.48
CA ARG A 46 -16.52 2.83 -4.62
C ARG A 46 -16.42 3.72 -5.85
N GLU A 47 -17.41 4.58 -6.09
CA GLU A 47 -17.39 5.51 -7.22
C GLU A 47 -16.18 6.47 -7.14
N ALA A 48 -15.91 7.04 -5.95
CA ALA A 48 -14.77 7.93 -5.73
C ALA A 48 -13.42 7.21 -5.92
N MET A 49 -13.34 5.91 -5.61
CA MET A 49 -12.16 5.09 -5.90
C MET A 49 -11.97 4.91 -7.41
N GLN A 50 -13.03 4.52 -8.12
CA GLN A 50 -13.02 4.25 -9.57
C GLN A 50 -12.68 5.49 -10.40
N GLN A 51 -13.25 6.65 -10.05
CA GLN A 51 -12.95 7.93 -10.69
C GLN A 51 -11.45 8.26 -10.64
N ARG A 52 -10.75 7.84 -9.57
CA ARG A 52 -9.32 8.13 -9.38
C ARG A 52 -8.39 7.01 -9.87
N SER A 53 -8.86 5.76 -9.94
CA SER A 53 -8.06 4.63 -10.39
C SER A 53 -7.96 4.51 -11.91
N THR A 54 -8.88 5.15 -12.65
CA THR A 54 -9.18 4.90 -14.08
C THR A 54 -9.67 3.47 -14.32
N HIS A 55 -10.38 3.23 -15.44
CA HIS A 55 -10.97 1.91 -15.74
C HIS A 55 -9.95 0.76 -15.74
N LEU A 56 -8.68 1.05 -16.01
CA LEU A 56 -7.58 0.09 -16.10
C LEU A 56 -7.23 -0.60 -14.78
N ALA A 57 -7.59 -0.01 -13.63
CA ALA A 57 -7.28 -0.56 -12.31
C ALA A 57 -8.51 -1.07 -11.56
N SER A 58 -9.64 -1.26 -12.24
CA SER A 58 -10.88 -1.77 -11.63
C SER A 58 -10.71 -3.17 -11.04
N ASP A 59 -9.98 -4.03 -11.73
CA ASP A 59 -9.63 -5.39 -11.27
C ASP A 59 -8.78 -5.39 -9.99
N VAL A 60 -7.86 -4.41 -9.85
CA VAL A 60 -7.08 -4.23 -8.63
C VAL A 60 -7.96 -3.73 -7.49
N LEU A 61 -8.92 -2.83 -7.76
CA LEU A 61 -9.89 -2.38 -6.77
C LEU A 61 -10.80 -3.52 -6.27
N ASP A 62 -11.17 -4.43 -7.16
CA ASP A 62 -12.01 -5.61 -6.83
C ASP A 62 -11.27 -6.62 -5.94
N GLN A 63 -9.94 -6.61 -5.97
CA GLN A 63 -9.07 -7.50 -5.18
C GLN A 63 -8.63 -6.89 -3.83
N ILE A 64 -9.06 -5.67 -3.50
CA ILE A 64 -8.67 -5.02 -2.23
C ILE A 64 -9.23 -5.82 -1.05
N GLN A 65 -8.35 -6.15 -0.11
CA GLN A 65 -8.71 -6.74 1.16
C GLN A 65 -8.86 -5.66 2.22
N TYR A 66 -9.94 -5.71 3.00
CA TYR A 66 -10.21 -4.75 4.07
C TYR A 66 -10.10 -5.44 5.43
N PHE A 67 -9.39 -4.81 6.37
CA PHE A 67 -9.26 -5.25 7.76
C PHE A 67 -9.62 -4.13 8.72
N GLY A 68 -10.17 -4.48 9.88
CA GLY A 68 -10.52 -3.50 10.91
C GLY A 68 -9.31 -2.98 11.68
N SER A 69 -8.28 -3.82 11.81
CA SER A 69 -7.10 -3.55 12.63
C SER A 69 -5.80 -3.98 11.94
N ILE A 70 -4.67 -3.41 12.38
CA ILE A 70 -3.37 -3.77 11.81
C ILE A 70 -2.95 -5.16 12.28
N GLU A 71 -3.41 -5.57 13.46
CA GLU A 71 -3.20 -6.90 14.04
C GLU A 71 -3.79 -7.99 13.14
N GLU A 72 -5.00 -7.78 12.60
CA GLU A 72 -5.62 -8.69 11.63
C GLU A 72 -4.81 -8.77 10.33
N ALA A 73 -4.27 -7.65 9.87
CA ALA A 73 -3.46 -7.62 8.65
C ALA A 73 -2.05 -8.21 8.85
N ARG A 74 -1.48 -8.14 10.06
CA ARG A 74 -0.08 -8.53 10.37
C ARG A 74 0.19 -10.02 10.25
N GLY A 75 -0.82 -10.89 10.39
CA GLY A 75 -0.65 -12.34 10.28
C GLY A 75 -0.06 -12.81 8.95
N SER A 76 -0.07 -11.95 7.93
CA SER A 76 0.32 -12.27 6.57
C SER A 76 1.68 -11.69 6.12
N PHE A 77 2.39 -10.92 6.95
CA PHE A 77 3.59 -10.17 6.50
C PHE A 77 4.86 -10.51 7.28
N ASN A 78 5.90 -10.90 6.55
CA ASN A 78 7.23 -11.18 7.11
C ASN A 78 8.11 -9.92 7.19
N TYR A 79 7.84 -8.91 6.35
CA TYR A 79 8.61 -7.68 6.31
C TYR A 79 7.69 -6.46 6.08
N ILE A 80 7.86 -5.41 6.89
CA ILE A 80 7.00 -4.21 6.85
C ILE A 80 7.87 -2.97 6.72
N VAL A 81 7.57 -2.15 5.72
CA VAL A 81 8.20 -0.86 5.49
C VAL A 81 7.18 0.26 5.64
N GLY A 82 7.35 1.05 6.70
CA GLY A 82 6.61 2.29 6.88
C GLY A 82 7.21 3.42 6.05
N THR A 83 6.40 4.09 5.23
CA THR A 83 6.84 5.30 4.54
C THR A 83 6.41 6.55 5.32
N THR A 84 7.26 7.57 5.37
CA THR A 84 6.93 8.87 5.99
C THR A 84 7.46 10.01 5.15
N ALA A 85 6.64 11.05 4.97
CA ALA A 85 7.06 12.30 4.34
C ALA A 85 7.86 13.21 5.30
N ARG A 86 7.89 12.88 6.61
CA ARG A 86 8.57 13.67 7.64
C ARG A 86 9.65 12.83 8.31
N LEU A 87 10.88 13.35 8.28
CA LEU A 87 11.99 12.90 9.11
C LEU A 87 11.77 13.46 10.52
N GLY A 88 10.99 12.76 11.34
CA GLY A 88 10.83 13.12 12.74
C GLY A 88 12.13 12.88 13.51
N LYS A 89 12.49 13.75 14.45
CA LYS A 89 13.70 13.63 15.29
C LYS A 89 13.80 12.33 16.12
N ALA A 90 12.77 11.48 16.13
CA ALA A 90 12.60 10.39 17.10
C ALA A 90 12.36 8.99 16.49
N ARG A 91 12.50 8.77 15.18
CA ARG A 91 12.09 7.49 14.58
C ARG A 91 13.09 6.92 13.57
N GLY A 92 13.92 5.98 14.04
CA GLY A 92 14.53 4.89 13.27
C GLY A 92 15.53 5.27 12.16
N PRO A 93 16.22 4.28 11.58
CA PRO A 93 17.05 4.51 10.40
C PRO A 93 16.15 4.86 9.21
N PHE A 94 16.37 6.04 8.63
CA PHE A 94 15.71 6.44 7.41
C PHE A 94 16.50 5.89 6.22
N ILE A 95 15.88 4.99 5.47
CA ILE A 95 16.50 4.37 4.31
C ILE A 95 15.81 4.93 3.06
N ALA A 96 16.60 5.30 2.05
CA ALA A 96 16.05 5.80 0.81
C ALA A 96 15.25 4.70 0.07
N PRO A 97 14.14 5.02 -0.62
CA PRO A 97 13.31 4.02 -1.29
C PRO A 97 14.08 3.10 -2.25
N HIS A 98 15.08 3.61 -2.95
CA HIS A 98 15.90 2.83 -3.88
C HIS A 98 16.81 1.80 -3.20
N ALA A 99 17.24 2.07 -1.96
CA ALA A 99 18.06 1.14 -1.19
C ALA A 99 17.19 0.00 -0.66
N VAL A 100 16.05 0.36 -0.04
CA VAL A 100 15.06 -0.60 0.44
C VAL A 100 14.51 -1.47 -0.70
N ALA A 101 14.29 -0.90 -1.89
CA ALA A 101 13.82 -1.66 -3.05
C ALA A 101 14.79 -2.76 -3.50
N LYS A 102 16.11 -2.59 -3.31
CA LYS A 102 17.10 -3.64 -3.61
C LYS A 102 16.99 -4.78 -2.61
N ASP A 103 16.82 -4.45 -1.33
CA ASP A 103 16.68 -5.43 -0.26
C ASP A 103 15.36 -6.22 -0.39
N ILE A 104 14.29 -5.53 -0.79
CA ILE A 104 12.95 -6.12 -0.93
C ILE A 104 12.77 -6.93 -2.21
N ALA A 105 13.48 -6.61 -3.29
CA ALA A 105 13.26 -7.26 -4.59
C ALA A 105 13.37 -8.80 -4.54
N ASP A 106 14.12 -9.32 -3.57
CA ASP A 106 14.32 -10.74 -3.30
C ASP A 106 13.52 -11.29 -2.09
N ILE A 107 12.88 -10.42 -1.30
CA ILE A 107 12.14 -10.78 -0.08
C ILE A 107 10.65 -11.02 -0.39
N PHE A 108 10.06 -11.98 0.33
CA PHE A 108 8.64 -12.34 0.26
C PHE A 108 7.81 -11.52 1.25
N ASP A 109 6.62 -11.08 0.83
CA ASP A 109 5.60 -10.39 1.62
C ASP A 109 6.04 -9.08 2.26
N VAL A 110 6.23 -8.09 1.39
CA VAL A 110 6.54 -6.72 1.80
C VAL A 110 5.30 -5.86 1.80
N SER A 111 4.99 -5.30 2.97
CA SER A 111 3.96 -4.28 3.16
C SER A 111 4.55 -2.88 3.05
N PHE A 112 4.08 -2.10 2.09
CA PHE A 112 4.33 -0.65 2.06
C PHE A 112 3.19 0.07 2.76
N GLU A 113 3.44 0.64 3.95
CA GLU A 113 2.48 1.56 4.57
C GLU A 113 2.68 2.95 3.96
N ILE A 114 1.82 3.33 3.01
CA ILE A 114 1.85 4.67 2.40
C ILE A 114 1.09 5.65 3.29
N PHE A 115 1.82 6.40 4.11
CA PHE A 115 1.27 7.54 4.86
C PHE A 115 1.12 8.73 3.91
N LEU A 116 0.06 8.74 3.10
CA LEU A 116 -0.40 9.97 2.45
C LEU A 116 -0.91 10.89 3.56
N GLY A 117 -0.02 11.80 3.97
CA GLY A 117 -0.16 12.61 5.17
C GLY A 117 -1.56 13.15 5.38
N ARG A 118 -2.04 13.01 6.62
CA ARG A 118 -3.19 13.75 7.15
C ARG A 118 -2.96 15.24 6.88
N LYS A 119 -3.50 15.76 5.78
CA LYS A 119 -3.93 17.16 5.73
C LYS A 119 -5.32 17.23 6.35
#